data_AF-A0A958V3Z9-F1
#
_entry.id   AF-A0A958V3Z9-F1
#
_cell.length_a   1.000
_cell.length_b   1.000
_cell.length_c   1.000
_cell.angle_alpha   90.00
_cell.angle_beta   90.00
_cell.angle_gamma   90.00
#
_symmetry.space_group_name_H-M   'P 1'
#
loop_
_entity.id
_entity.type
_entity.pdbx_description
1 polymer ?
#
loop_
_entity_poly.entity_id
_entity_poly.type
_entity_poly.pdbx_seq_one_letter_code
_entity_poly.pdbx_strand_id
1 'polypeptide(L)' 'GENIADLGGIMMGYQAFQGTEQYKNDQKIAGLSPDQRFFLGYAMAWMLNMRPAALANQIRSDVHSPAKFRVNGPLSDMT' A
#
# COMPACT_ATOMS: atom_id res chain seq x y z
N GLY A 1 -12.48 9.66 4.54
CA GLY A 1 -12.69 8.25 4.94
C GLY A 1 -11.56 7.41 4.42
N GLU A 2 -11.44 7.32 3.10
CA GLU A 2 -10.53 6.41 2.40
C GLU A 2 -9.07 6.44 2.84
N ASN A 3 -8.45 7.62 3.06
CA ASN A 3 -7.05 7.67 3.52
C ASN A 3 -6.86 7.05 4.94
N ILE A 4 -7.86 7.20 5.83
CA ILE A 4 -7.85 6.57 7.15
C ILE A 4 -8.05 5.06 7.01
N ALA A 5 -8.90 4.64 6.07
CA ALA A 5 -9.10 3.22 5.76
C ALA A 5 -7.83 2.58 5.18
N ASP A 6 -7.10 3.28 4.31
CA ASP A 6 -5.83 2.80 3.76
C ASP A 6 -4.78 2.59 4.87
N LEU A 7 -4.61 3.58 5.76
CA LEU A 7 -3.69 3.48 6.89
C LEU A 7 -4.09 2.36 7.86
N GLY A 8 -5.35 2.32 8.29
CA GLY A 8 -5.83 1.27 9.18
C GLY A 8 -5.72 -0.12 8.55
N GLY A 9 -6.05 -0.24 7.27
CA GLY A 9 -5.98 -1.48 6.51
C GLY A 9 -4.55 -2.01 6.38
N ILE A 10 -3.57 -1.15 6.06
CA ILE A 10 -2.18 -1.58 5.93
C ILE A 10 -1.58 -1.96 7.29
N MET A 11 -1.90 -1.23 8.37
CA MET A 11 -1.44 -1.56 9.72
C MET A 11 -1.98 -2.92 10.19
N MET A 12 -3.30 -3.14 10.06
CA MET A 12 -3.91 -4.41 10.44
C MET A 12 -3.41 -5.57 9.56
N GLY A 13 -3.31 -5.35 8.24
CA GLY A 13 -2.80 -6.36 7.31
C GLY A 13 -1.37 -6.75 7.59
N TYR A 14 -0.51 -5.78 7.91
CA TYR A 14 0.88 -6.03 8.26
C TYR A 14 0.99 -6.79 9.59
N GLN A 15 0.26 -6.36 10.63
CA GLN A 15 0.22 -7.06 11.91
C GLN A 15 -0.25 -8.52 11.76
N ALA A 16 -1.27 -8.76 10.93
CA ALA A 16 -1.74 -10.12 10.63
C ALA A 16 -0.66 -10.93 9.88
N PHE A 17 0.03 -10.31 8.91
CA PHE A 17 1.12 -10.95 8.17
C PHE A 17 2.26 -11.39 9.10
N GLN A 18 2.59 -10.60 10.13
CA GLN A 18 3.60 -10.96 11.14
C GLN A 18 3.27 -12.27 11.90
N GLY A 19 2.00 -12.64 11.97
CA GLY A 19 1.55 -13.89 12.58
C GLY A 19 1.79 -15.14 11.73
N THR A 20 2.05 -14.98 10.43
CA THR A 20 2.15 -16.08 9.45
C THR A 20 3.51 -16.78 9.49
N GLU A 21 3.56 -18.03 9.01
CA GLU A 21 4.83 -18.75 8.83
C GLU A 21 5.71 -18.05 7.78
N GLN A 22 5.11 -17.46 6.75
CA GLN A 22 5.81 -16.75 5.69
C GLN A 22 6.62 -15.56 6.23
N TYR A 23 6.11 -14.88 7.25
CA TYR A 23 6.86 -13.83 7.95
C TYR A 23 7.90 -14.44 8.89
N LYS A 24 7.50 -15.39 9.74
CA LYS A 24 8.36 -15.98 10.79
C LYS A 24 9.57 -16.74 10.25
N ASN A 25 9.45 -17.31 9.05
CA ASN A 25 10.54 -18.06 8.42
C ASN A 25 11.68 -17.14 7.91
N ASP A 26 11.48 -15.82 7.91
CA ASP A 26 12.45 -14.78 7.50
C ASP A 26 13.15 -15.05 6.15
N GLN A 27 12.46 -15.79 5.28
CA GLN A 27 13.05 -16.19 4.01
C GLN A 27 13.08 -14.99 3.07
N LYS A 28 14.28 -14.70 2.54
CA LYS A 28 14.44 -13.79 1.42
C LYS A 28 14.01 -14.46 0.12
N ILE A 29 13.12 -13.82 -0.64
CA ILE A 29 12.73 -14.25 -1.98
C ILE A 29 13.10 -13.15 -2.95
N ALA A 30 13.83 -13.49 -4.01
CA ALA A 30 14.42 -12.53 -4.94
C ALA A 30 15.25 -11.43 -4.24
N GLY A 31 15.92 -11.77 -3.12
CA GLY A 31 16.72 -10.83 -2.34
C GLY A 31 15.95 -9.93 -1.37
N LEU A 32 14.61 -10.00 -1.34
CA LEU A 32 13.75 -9.15 -0.52
C LEU A 32 13.32 -9.86 0.77
N SER A 33 13.36 -9.15 1.92
CA SER A 33 12.82 -9.64 3.20
C SER A 33 11.29 -9.82 3.14
N PRO A 34 10.68 -10.57 4.06
CA PRO A 34 9.22 -10.62 4.18
C PRO A 34 8.57 -9.23 4.25
N ASP A 35 9.14 -8.29 5.01
CA ASP A 35 8.62 -6.91 5.13
C ASP A 35 8.61 -6.21 3.77
N GLN A 36 9.75 -6.23 3.08
CA GLN A 36 9.92 -5.59 1.79
C GLN A 36 8.93 -6.16 0.77
N ARG A 37 8.70 -7.47 0.80
CA ARG A 37 7.74 -8.14 -0.09
C ARG A 37 6.30 -7.77 0.23
N PHE A 38 5.94 -7.65 1.51
CA PHE A 38 4.60 -7.23 1.92
C PHE A 38 4.29 -5.82 1.40
N PHE A 39 5.17 -4.85 1.65
CA PHE A 39 4.97 -3.47 1.19
C PHE A 39 5.08 -3.33 -0.33
N LEU A 40 5.93 -4.12 -0.98
CA LEU A 40 5.98 -4.19 -2.44
C LEU A 40 4.66 -4.73 -3.01
N GLY A 41 4.10 -5.79 -2.42
CA GLY A 41 2.81 -6.34 -2.83
C GLY A 41 1.66 -5.34 -2.65
N TYR A 42 1.65 -4.60 -1.55
CA TYR A 42 0.71 -3.49 -1.34
C TYR A 42 0.85 -2.42 -2.43
N ALA A 43 2.07 -1.98 -2.73
CA ALA A 43 2.30 -0.98 -3.77
C ALA A 43 1.89 -1.49 -5.17
N MET A 44 2.09 -2.78 -5.47
CA MET A 44 1.67 -3.39 -6.73
C MET A 44 0.15 -3.36 -6.92
N ALA A 45 -0.63 -3.50 -5.85
CA ALA A 45 -2.09 -3.39 -5.92
C ALA A 45 -2.57 -1.98 -6.37
N TRP A 46 -1.73 -0.96 -6.18
CA TRP A 46 -2.01 0.43 -6.56
C TRP A 46 -1.27 0.88 -7.82
N MET A 47 -0.68 -0.03 -8.60
CA MET A 47 -0.03 0.33 -9.86
C MET A 47 -1.04 0.83 -10.88
N LEU A 48 -1.06 2.15 -11.07
CA LEU A 48 -1.97 2.81 -12.00
C LEU A 48 -1.25 3.96 -12.71
N ASN A 49 -1.47 4.07 -14.02
CA ASN A 49 -1.08 5.23 -14.82
C ASN A 49 -2.33 5.84 -15.47
N MET A 50 -2.52 7.15 -15.32
CA MET A 50 -3.69 7.85 -15.83
C MET A 50 -3.30 9.00 -16.74
N ARG A 51 -4.16 9.26 -17.74
CA ARG A 51 -4.03 10.45 -18.57
C ARG A 51 -4.25 11.70 -17.71
N PRO A 52 -3.56 12.83 -17.99
CA PRO A 52 -3.70 14.05 -17.19
C PRO A 52 -5.14 14.53 -17.03
N ALA A 53 -5.97 14.45 -18.09
CA ALA A 53 -7.38 14.84 -18.02
C ALA A 53 -8.20 13.93 -17.08
N ALA A 54 -7.92 12.61 -17.06
CA ALA A 54 -8.58 11.68 -16.16
C ALA A 54 -8.15 11.92 -14.71
N LEU A 55 -6.86 12.17 -14.47
CA LEU A 55 -6.34 12.54 -13.15
C LEU A 55 -6.96 13.85 -12.64
N ALA A 56 -7.08 14.86 -13.49
CA ALA A 56 -7.72 16.13 -13.14
C ALA A 56 -9.20 15.95 -12.77
N ASN A 57 -9.92 15.07 -13.48
CA ASN A 57 -11.29 14.72 -13.12
C ASN A 57 -11.34 13.96 -11.80
N GLN A 58 -10.48 12.96 -11.59
CA GLN A 58 -10.42 12.20 -10.35
C GLN A 58 -10.23 13.12 -9.15
N ILE A 59 -9.27 14.04 -9.20
CA ILE A 59 -8.98 14.99 -8.12
C ILE A 59 -10.23 15.82 -7.73
N ARG A 60 -11.14 16.07 -8.68
CA ARG A 60 -12.34 16.89 -8.46
C ARG A 60 -13.55 16.11 -7.96
N SER A 61 -13.67 14.81 -8.29
CA SER A 61 -14.91 14.06 -8.11
C SER A 61 -14.78 12.76 -7.34
N ASP A 62 -13.57 12.20 -7.22
CA ASP A 62 -13.31 10.95 -6.51
C ASP A 62 -12.94 11.25 -5.05
N VAL A 63 -13.46 10.44 -4.13
CA VAL A 63 -13.16 10.54 -2.70
C VAL A 63 -11.83 9.88 -2.34
N HIS A 64 -11.25 9.09 -3.25
CA HIS A 64 -9.95 8.45 -3.07
C HIS A 64 -8.82 9.36 -3.53
N SER A 65 -7.71 9.33 -2.79
CA SER A 65 -6.46 9.93 -3.24
C SER A 65 -5.96 9.25 -4.53
N PRO A 66 -5.25 9.96 -5.42
CA PRO A 66 -4.60 9.32 -6.56
C PRO A 66 -3.67 8.20 -6.11
N ALA A 67 -3.55 7.12 -6.90
CA ALA A 67 -2.96 5.86 -6.48
C ALA A 67 -1.55 5.99 -5.85
N LYS A 68 -0.69 6.87 -6.39
CA LYS A 68 0.64 7.16 -5.81
C LYS A 68 0.57 7.61 -4.35
N PHE A 69 -0.43 8.41 -4.00
CA PHE A 69 -0.61 8.93 -2.64
C PHE A 69 -1.29 7.93 -1.71
N ARG A 70 -2.04 6.96 -2.25
CA ARG A 70 -2.54 5.82 -1.47
C ARG A 70 -1.44 4.86 -1.04
N VAL A 71 -0.31 4.86 -1.74
CA VAL A 71 0.91 4.15 -1.31
C VAL A 71 1.74 5.03 -0.39
N ASN A 72 2.23 6.16 -0.89
CA ASN A 72 3.24 6.93 -0.18
C ASN A 72 2.71 7.66 1.07
N GLY A 73 1.41 8.01 1.10
CA GLY A 73 0.80 8.67 2.25
C GLY A 73 0.80 7.75 3.48
N PRO A 74 0.00 6.68 3.47
CA PRO A 74 -0.09 5.75 4.61
C PRO A 74 1.26 5.20 5.07
N LEU A 75 2.15 4.83 4.14
CA LEU A 75 3.46 4.28 4.50
C LEU A 75 4.39 5.29 5.18
N SER A 76 4.18 6.60 4.99
CA SER A 76 4.93 7.63 5.69
C SER A 76 4.47 7.83 7.13
N ASP A 77 3.23 7.41 7.44
CA ASP A 77 2.62 7.52 8.78
C ASP A 77 2.78 6.23 9.61
N MET A 78 3.40 5.19 9.04
CA MET A 78 3.69 3.95 9.77
C MET A 78 4.91 4.14 10.69
N THR A 79 4.70 4.01 11.99
CA THR A 79 5.73 4.04 13.04
C THR A 79 5.90 2.69 13.71
#